data_AF-A0AAD4LJ21-F1
#
_entry.id   AF-A0AAD4LJ21-F1
#
_cell.length_a   1.000
_cell.length_b   1.000
_cell.length_c   1.000
_cell.angle_alpha   90.00
_cell.angle_beta   90.00
_cell.angle_gamma   90.00
#
_symmetry.space_group_name_H-M   'P 1'
#
loop_
_entity.id
_entity.type
_entity.pdbx_description
1 polymer ?
#
loop_
_entity_poly.entity_id
_entity_poly.type
_entity_poly.pdbx_seq_one_letter_code
_entity_poly.pdbx_strand_id
1 'polypeptide(L)'
;MTPLPPFPLPLPTQPPDGYGREECALSILSTTTAFEVSIRERDRFLGRMRCVICGIAGSTLLQHCHIIGQAEPRTVSFIPPETKEGPQHEPRNGLLMCNFHHAPFDKFHFFIRFVPDTQRFIFVNYSGSDELQRYHGKAIGLDNQDRHAPFPSLFVIHEIRVRGFHPFQPISSEVPDGNPFQDWIVADGVFDDISRSQRQHLSQFPHVATNSGPGVHTLELNANIINEILAATHAMPSWKACVVEGTSWDGTANENIEKYISSIGVDKSA
;
A
#
# COMPACT_ATOMS: atom_id res chain seq x y z
N MET A 1 8.64 34.61 46.40
CA MET A 1 8.76 33.18 46.09
C MET A 1 10.15 32.95 45.49
N THR A 2 11.00 32.24 46.20
CA THR A 2 12.39 31.97 45.78
C THR A 2 12.38 30.91 44.68
N PRO A 3 13.02 31.12 43.52
CA PRO A 3 13.05 30.11 42.45
C PRO A 3 13.85 28.89 42.91
N LEU A 4 13.33 27.68 42.65
CA LEU A 4 14.06 26.44 42.90
C LEU A 4 15.24 26.33 41.92
N PRO A 5 16.44 25.94 42.38
CA PRO A 5 17.58 25.74 41.48
C PRO A 5 17.33 24.50 40.60
N PRO A 6 17.56 24.60 39.28
CA PRO A 6 17.34 23.49 38.37
C PRO A 6 18.34 22.35 38.64
N PHE A 7 17.83 21.13 38.75
CA PHE A 7 18.64 19.93 38.87
C PHE A 7 19.24 19.59 37.49
N PRO A 8 20.57 19.51 37.33
CA PRO A 8 21.16 19.12 36.05
C PRO A 8 20.87 17.64 35.79
N LEU A 9 20.21 17.34 34.67
CA LEU A 9 20.03 15.96 34.22
C LEU A 9 21.39 15.39 33.78
N PRO A 10 21.68 14.11 34.07
CA PRO A 10 23.02 13.52 33.89
C PRO A 10 23.38 13.21 32.44
N LEU A 11 22.62 13.70 31.45
CA LEU A 11 22.87 13.42 30.04
C LEU A 11 22.87 14.73 29.23
N PRO A 12 23.90 14.98 28.41
CA PRO A 12 23.95 16.12 27.52
C PRO A 12 22.79 16.10 26.52
N THR A 13 22.32 17.29 26.10
CA THR A 13 21.24 17.48 25.12
C THR A 13 21.60 17.03 23.70
N GLN A 14 22.82 16.52 23.50
CA GLN A 14 23.29 15.92 22.27
C GLN A 14 23.98 14.59 22.58
N PRO A 15 23.77 13.56 21.73
CA PRO A 15 24.49 12.30 21.88
C PRO A 15 26.01 12.51 21.71
N PRO A 16 26.87 11.68 22.33
CA PRO A 16 28.32 11.78 22.20
C PRO A 16 28.78 11.69 20.74
N ASP A 17 29.88 12.36 20.40
CA ASP A 17 30.52 12.23 19.09
C ASP A 17 30.80 10.74 18.78
N GLY A 18 30.27 10.26 17.65
CA GLY A 18 30.29 8.85 17.26
C GLY A 18 29.00 8.04 17.55
N TYR A 19 27.97 8.64 18.17
CA TYR A 19 26.63 8.02 18.33
C TYR A 19 25.64 8.36 17.20
N GLY A 20 26.01 9.24 16.27
CA GLY A 20 25.31 9.38 14.99
C GLY A 20 25.81 8.28 14.04
N ARG A 21 24.91 7.43 13.54
CA ARG A 21 25.28 6.46 12.48
C ARG A 21 25.43 7.22 11.17
N GLU A 22 26.63 7.74 10.90
CA GLU A 22 26.93 8.65 9.78
C GLU A 22 26.93 7.98 8.38
N GLU A 23 26.75 6.67 8.28
CA GLU A 23 26.88 5.94 7.00
C GLU A 23 25.67 5.06 6.68
N CYS A 24 24.47 5.65 6.63
CA CYS A 24 23.37 5.07 5.86
C CYS A 24 22.80 6.16 4.97
N ALA A 25 23.53 6.50 3.91
CA ALA A 25 22.91 7.23 2.80
C ALA A 25 21.85 6.29 2.19
N LEU A 26 20.58 6.50 2.56
CA LEU A 26 19.46 5.97 1.79
C LEU A 26 19.71 6.34 0.33
N SER A 27 19.51 5.40 -0.60
CA SER A 27 19.75 5.66 -2.03
C SER A 27 18.97 6.90 -2.49
N ILE A 28 19.67 8.04 -2.60
CA ILE A 28 19.14 9.35 -2.99
C ILE A 28 18.75 9.34 -4.49
N LEU A 29 19.09 8.27 -5.22
CA LEU A 29 19.09 8.23 -6.69
C LEU A 29 17.75 7.90 -7.34
N SER A 30 16.65 7.85 -6.59
CA SER A 30 15.34 7.70 -7.21
C SER A 30 14.77 9.05 -7.66
N THR A 31 15.03 9.41 -8.90
CA THR A 31 14.42 10.60 -9.53
C THR A 31 12.90 10.46 -9.66
N THR A 32 12.18 11.58 -9.73
CA THR A 32 10.73 11.62 -10.03
C THR A 32 10.41 10.84 -11.32
N THR A 33 11.31 10.85 -12.30
CA THR A 33 11.17 10.07 -13.54
C THR A 33 11.11 8.57 -13.28
N ALA A 34 11.98 8.04 -12.41
CA ALA A 34 11.99 6.61 -12.07
C ALA A 34 10.70 6.18 -11.35
N PHE A 35 10.18 7.06 -10.48
CA PHE A 35 8.88 6.88 -9.84
C PHE A 35 7.74 6.81 -10.87
N GLU A 36 7.64 7.80 -11.75
CA GLU A 36 6.56 7.87 -12.73
C GLU A 36 6.59 6.68 -13.71
N VAL A 37 7.78 6.30 -14.18
CA VAL A 37 7.98 5.17 -15.09
C VAL A 37 7.54 3.87 -14.44
N SER A 38 7.95 3.64 -13.18
CA SER A 38 7.58 2.41 -12.45
C SER A 38 6.07 2.27 -12.30
N ILE A 39 5.36 3.37 -12.01
CA ILE A 39 3.89 3.37 -11.91
C ILE A 39 3.25 3.18 -13.29
N ARG A 40 3.75 3.86 -14.33
CA ARG A 40 3.22 3.73 -15.69
C ARG A 40 3.35 2.32 -16.23
N GLU A 41 4.45 1.63 -15.93
CA GLU A 41 4.63 0.23 -16.33
C GLU A 41 3.79 -0.74 -15.51
N ARG A 42 3.70 -0.55 -14.18
CA ARG A 42 2.84 -1.37 -13.32
C ARG A 42 1.36 -1.26 -13.72
N ASP A 43 0.88 -0.04 -13.97
CA ASP A 43 -0.53 0.24 -14.29
C ASP A 43 -0.80 0.19 -15.81
N ARG A 44 0.02 -0.57 -16.55
CA ARG A 44 -0.14 -0.87 -17.97
C ARG A 44 -0.88 -2.18 -18.15
N PHE A 45 -2.10 -2.11 -18.66
CA PHE A 45 -2.91 -3.29 -18.99
C PHE A 45 -3.11 -3.39 -20.49
N LEU A 46 -2.81 -4.57 -21.06
CA LEU A 46 -2.88 -4.84 -22.50
C LEU A 46 -2.08 -3.81 -23.31
N GLY A 47 -0.88 -3.50 -22.82
CA GLY A 47 0.04 -2.56 -23.48
C GLY A 47 -0.31 -1.08 -23.32
N ARG A 48 -1.42 -0.72 -22.64
CA ARG A 48 -1.86 0.67 -22.47
C ARG A 48 -1.88 1.06 -20.99
N MET A 49 -1.43 2.28 -20.70
CA MET A 49 -1.63 2.90 -19.38
C MET A 49 -3.12 3.11 -19.14
N ARG A 50 -3.62 2.71 -17.97
CA ARG A 50 -5.04 2.86 -17.62
C ARG A 50 -5.23 3.37 -16.21
N CYS A 51 -6.38 3.98 -15.96
CA CYS A 51 -6.83 4.20 -14.59
C CYS A 51 -7.10 2.86 -13.92
N VAL A 52 -6.49 2.64 -12.75
CA VAL A 52 -6.65 1.38 -11.99
C VAL A 52 -8.09 1.11 -11.58
N ILE A 53 -8.96 2.13 -11.48
CA ILE A 53 -10.37 1.97 -11.08
C ILE A 53 -11.28 1.70 -12.29
N CYS A 54 -11.30 2.59 -13.29
CA CYS A 54 -12.29 2.51 -14.38
C CYS A 54 -11.74 2.07 -15.74
N GLY A 55 -10.44 1.83 -15.85
CA GLY A 55 -9.83 1.32 -17.09
C GLY A 55 -9.71 2.33 -18.22
N ILE A 56 -10.12 3.60 -18.02
CA ILE A 56 -9.94 4.65 -19.04
C ILE A 56 -8.45 4.76 -19.38
N ALA A 57 -8.16 4.79 -20.68
CA ALA A 57 -6.81 4.80 -21.21
C ALA A 57 -6.49 6.13 -21.87
N GLY A 58 -5.21 6.51 -21.86
CA GLY A 58 -4.71 7.70 -22.55
C GLY A 58 -3.85 8.58 -21.63
N SER A 59 -2.63 8.89 -22.08
CA SER A 59 -1.64 9.62 -21.26
C SER A 59 -2.10 11.01 -20.82
N THR A 60 -2.95 11.68 -21.60
CA THR A 60 -3.47 13.02 -21.29
C THR A 60 -4.62 13.01 -20.26
N LEU A 61 -5.22 11.85 -20.01
CA LEU A 61 -6.36 11.70 -19.10
C LEU A 61 -5.95 11.14 -17.74
N LEU A 62 -4.72 10.65 -17.63
CA LEU A 62 -4.19 9.96 -16.46
C LEU A 62 -3.21 10.84 -15.69
N GLN A 63 -3.27 10.73 -14.37
CA GLN A 63 -2.48 11.47 -13.41
C GLN A 63 -1.86 10.49 -12.41
N HIS A 64 -0.63 10.79 -11.99
CA HIS A 64 -0.01 10.15 -10.85
C HIS A 64 -0.63 10.68 -9.57
N CYS A 65 -1.20 9.77 -8.79
CA CYS A 65 -1.79 10.01 -7.49
C CYS A 65 -0.88 9.43 -6.41
N HIS A 66 -0.84 10.05 -5.23
CA HIS A 66 -0.12 9.51 -4.07
C HIS A 66 -1.15 9.01 -3.05
N ILE A 67 -0.92 7.82 -2.47
CA ILE A 67 -1.79 7.27 -1.42
C ILE A 67 -1.66 8.11 -0.15
N ILE A 68 -0.42 8.43 0.22
CA ILE A 68 -0.06 9.32 1.32
C ILE A 68 0.65 10.54 0.74
N GLY A 69 0.14 11.73 1.06
CA GLY A 69 0.60 12.99 0.50
C GLY A 69 1.95 13.46 1.05
N GLN A 70 2.62 14.36 0.33
CA GLN A 70 3.96 14.86 0.70
C GLN A 70 4.00 15.63 2.03
N ALA A 71 2.91 16.28 2.40
CA ALA A 71 2.83 17.09 3.62
C ALA A 71 2.68 16.24 4.89
N GLU A 72 2.68 14.91 4.77
CA GLU A 72 2.26 14.02 5.84
C GLU A 72 3.45 13.31 6.48
N PRO A 73 3.52 13.29 7.83
CA PRO A 73 4.62 12.64 8.51
C PRO A 73 4.61 11.13 8.27
N ARG A 74 5.80 10.55 8.11
CA ARG A 74 5.97 9.09 8.02
C ARG A 74 5.41 8.43 9.27
N THR A 75 4.46 7.52 9.10
CA THR A 75 4.07 6.56 10.13
C THR A 75 5.07 5.42 10.10
N VAL A 76 6.09 5.52 10.95
CA VAL A 76 7.32 4.71 10.95
C VAL A 76 7.12 3.19 11.10
N SER A 77 5.91 2.71 11.42
CA SER A 77 5.62 1.27 11.62
C SER A 77 4.82 0.61 10.49
N PHE A 78 4.33 1.37 9.51
CA PHE A 78 3.44 0.85 8.45
C PHE A 78 4.16 0.69 7.10
N ILE A 79 5.43 1.05 6.99
CA ILE A 79 6.24 0.97 5.75
C ILE A 79 7.63 0.41 6.06
N PRO A 80 8.34 -0.19 5.09
CA PRO A 80 9.72 -0.61 5.28
C PRO A 80 10.61 0.56 5.74
N PRO A 81 11.53 0.34 6.69
CA PRO A 81 12.47 1.39 7.10
C PRO A 81 13.36 1.86 5.95
N GLU A 82 13.63 1.00 4.98
CA GLU A 82 14.42 1.28 3.77
C GLU A 82 13.65 2.08 2.70
N THR A 83 12.40 2.47 2.96
CA THR A 83 11.60 3.26 2.02
C THR A 83 12.26 4.62 1.75
N LYS A 84 12.45 4.94 0.46
CA LYS A 84 13.08 6.18 -0.06
C LYS A 84 12.58 7.42 0.66
N GLU A 85 13.47 8.35 1.02
CA GLU A 85 13.19 9.53 1.88
C GLU A 85 11.99 10.39 1.44
N GLY A 86 11.83 10.62 0.14
CA GLY A 86 10.67 11.32 -0.40
C GLY A 86 9.50 10.37 -0.71
N PRO A 87 8.30 10.56 -0.14
CA PRO A 87 7.12 9.77 -0.52
C PRO A 87 6.78 9.85 -2.03
N GLN A 88 7.23 10.92 -2.71
CA GLN A 88 7.14 11.12 -4.16
C GLN A 88 8.14 10.31 -4.99
N HIS A 89 9.05 9.58 -4.35
CA HIS A 89 10.04 8.74 -5.00
C HIS A 89 9.77 7.25 -4.81
N GLU A 90 8.80 6.91 -3.96
CA GLU A 90 8.39 5.53 -3.67
C GLU A 90 7.23 5.11 -4.59
N PRO A 91 7.46 4.33 -5.66
CA PRO A 91 6.38 3.93 -6.57
C PRO A 91 5.27 3.11 -5.89
N ARG A 92 5.57 2.47 -4.75
CA ARG A 92 4.59 1.75 -3.93
C ARG A 92 3.66 2.69 -3.13
N ASN A 93 3.91 3.99 -3.14
CA ASN A 93 3.00 5.04 -2.65
C ASN A 93 2.21 5.71 -3.79
N GLY A 94 2.39 5.27 -5.04
CA GLY A 94 1.77 5.91 -6.20
C GLY A 94 0.75 5.04 -6.93
N LEU A 95 -0.23 5.69 -7.56
CA LEU A 95 -1.29 5.10 -8.38
C LEU A 95 -1.50 5.88 -9.67
N LEU A 96 -1.91 5.20 -10.73
CA LEU A 96 -2.38 5.85 -11.96
C LEU A 96 -3.90 5.96 -11.97
N MET A 97 -4.43 7.18 -11.89
CA MET A 97 -5.87 7.45 -11.90
C MET A 97 -6.23 8.49 -12.95
N CYS A 98 -7.47 8.44 -13.46
CA CYS A 98 -7.99 9.57 -14.22
C CYS A 98 -8.45 10.69 -13.28
N ASN A 99 -8.58 11.91 -13.80
CA ASN A 99 -9.02 13.08 -13.02
C ASN A 99 -10.35 12.86 -12.27
N PHE A 100 -11.25 12.03 -12.84
CA PHE A 100 -12.54 11.68 -12.22
C PHE A 100 -12.42 10.82 -10.96
N HIS A 101 -11.34 10.05 -10.80
CA HIS A 101 -11.10 9.24 -9.60
C HIS A 101 -10.04 9.86 -8.69
N HIS A 102 -9.04 10.54 -9.26
CA HIS A 102 -8.00 11.19 -8.48
C HIS A 102 -8.57 12.30 -7.59
N ALA A 103 -9.39 13.20 -8.13
CA ALA A 103 -9.92 14.31 -7.35
C ALA A 103 -10.81 13.85 -6.16
N PRO A 104 -11.71 12.86 -6.31
CA PRO A 104 -12.45 12.32 -5.17
C PRO A 104 -11.57 11.51 -4.19
N PHE A 105 -10.49 10.88 -4.65
CA PHE A 105 -9.55 10.16 -3.77
C PHE A 105 -8.84 11.11 -2.80
N ASP A 106 -8.33 12.23 -3.31
CA ASP A 106 -7.65 13.27 -2.52
C ASP A 106 -8.61 14.00 -1.57
N LYS A 107 -9.89 14.11 -1.97
CA LYS A 107 -10.97 14.68 -1.15
C LYS A 107 -11.60 13.68 -0.19
N PHE A 108 -11.05 12.48 -0.07
CA PHE A 108 -11.49 11.46 0.86
C PHE A 108 -12.92 10.93 0.63
N HIS A 109 -13.42 10.93 -0.60
CA HIS A 109 -14.77 10.43 -0.91
C HIS A 109 -14.90 8.90 -0.89
N PHE A 110 -13.79 8.20 -1.06
CA PHE A 110 -13.73 6.75 -1.09
C PHE A 110 -12.36 6.30 -0.59
N PHE A 111 -12.24 5.03 -0.21
CA PHE A 111 -10.95 4.41 0.06
C PHE A 111 -10.79 3.13 -0.76
N ILE A 112 -9.55 2.66 -0.85
CA ILE A 112 -9.23 1.34 -1.41
C ILE A 112 -8.85 0.44 -0.24
N ARG A 113 -9.38 -0.78 -0.20
CA ARG A 113 -9.09 -1.76 0.85
C ARG A 113 -8.44 -3.01 0.26
N PHE A 114 -7.29 -3.41 0.79
CA PHE A 114 -6.76 -4.74 0.50
C PHE A 114 -7.50 -5.80 1.33
N VAL A 115 -7.95 -6.86 0.68
CA VAL A 115 -8.60 -8.01 1.31
C VAL A 115 -7.64 -9.20 1.23
N PRO A 116 -7.02 -9.62 2.35
CA PRO A 116 -6.01 -10.68 2.36
C PRO A 116 -6.49 -12.01 1.77
N ASP A 117 -7.72 -12.42 2.07
CA ASP A 117 -8.27 -13.71 1.63
C ASP A 117 -8.35 -13.85 0.11
N THR A 118 -8.83 -12.80 -0.55
CA THR A 118 -8.94 -12.77 -2.01
C THR A 118 -7.68 -12.24 -2.67
N GLN A 119 -6.77 -11.65 -1.89
CA GLN A 119 -5.59 -10.93 -2.32
C GLN A 119 -5.90 -9.84 -3.36
N ARG A 120 -7.00 -9.11 -3.15
CA ARG A 120 -7.51 -8.08 -4.06
C ARG A 120 -7.57 -6.72 -3.37
N PHE A 121 -7.41 -5.67 -4.17
CA PHE A 121 -7.67 -4.29 -3.76
C PHE A 121 -9.09 -3.91 -4.18
N ILE A 122 -9.93 -3.52 -3.22
CA ILE A 122 -11.36 -3.28 -3.41
C ILE A 122 -11.65 -1.79 -3.28
N PHE A 123 -12.41 -1.25 -4.22
CA PHE A 123 -12.89 0.12 -4.14
C PHE A 123 -14.10 0.22 -3.20
N VAL A 124 -14.06 1.14 -2.23
CA VAL A 124 -15.17 1.34 -1.28
C VAL A 124 -15.63 2.80 -1.34
N ASN A 125 -16.77 3.02 -1.99
CA ASN A 125 -17.48 4.30 -1.94
C ASN A 125 -17.96 4.58 -0.50
N TYR A 126 -17.25 5.44 0.24
CA TYR A 126 -17.58 5.75 1.63
C TYR A 126 -18.43 7.02 1.78
N SER A 127 -18.29 7.96 0.84
CA SER A 127 -19.10 9.19 0.81
C SER A 127 -20.57 8.94 0.47
N GLY A 128 -20.90 7.79 -0.15
CA GLY A 128 -22.24 7.49 -0.65
C GLY A 128 -22.57 8.22 -1.95
N SER A 129 -21.57 8.70 -2.69
CA SER A 129 -21.78 9.40 -3.97
C SER A 129 -22.33 8.45 -5.04
N ASP A 130 -23.42 8.84 -5.71
CA ASP A 130 -24.05 8.06 -6.79
C ASP A 130 -23.08 7.78 -7.94
N GLU A 131 -22.22 8.75 -8.27
CA GLU A 131 -21.24 8.62 -9.37
C GLU A 131 -20.21 7.52 -9.11
N LEU A 132 -19.91 7.26 -7.83
CA LEU A 132 -18.92 6.27 -7.40
C LEU A 132 -19.55 4.91 -7.12
N GLN A 133 -20.87 4.83 -7.03
CA GLN A 133 -21.57 3.64 -6.57
C GLN A 133 -21.33 2.42 -7.47
N ARG A 134 -21.15 2.64 -8.77
CA ARG A 134 -20.88 1.56 -9.72
C ARG A 134 -19.55 0.82 -9.51
N TYR A 135 -18.62 1.44 -8.79
CA TYR A 135 -17.30 0.87 -8.49
C TYR A 135 -17.26 0.23 -7.10
N HIS A 136 -18.24 0.52 -6.24
CA HIS A 136 -18.28 0.07 -4.85
C HIS A 136 -18.26 -1.46 -4.75
N GLY A 137 -17.38 -1.97 -3.89
CA GLY A 137 -17.24 -3.40 -3.61
C GLY A 137 -16.53 -4.22 -4.69
N LYS A 138 -16.04 -3.57 -5.76
CA LYS A 138 -15.37 -4.25 -6.87
C LYS A 138 -13.84 -4.14 -6.78
N ALA A 139 -13.17 -5.21 -7.17
CA ALA A 139 -11.72 -5.31 -7.19
C ALA A 139 -11.12 -4.50 -8.37
N ILE A 140 -10.16 -3.62 -8.06
CA ILE A 140 -9.53 -2.71 -9.01
C ILE A 140 -8.32 -3.34 -9.71
N GLY A 141 -7.85 -2.67 -10.76
CA GLY A 141 -6.72 -3.07 -11.59
C GLY A 141 -5.39 -2.82 -10.89
N LEU A 142 -5.05 -3.65 -9.89
CA LEU A 142 -3.74 -3.67 -9.24
C LEU A 142 -3.26 -5.11 -9.11
N ASP A 143 -2.10 -5.42 -9.69
CA ASP A 143 -1.46 -6.72 -9.50
C ASP A 143 -0.65 -6.72 -8.20
N ASN A 144 -1.09 -7.52 -7.23
CA ASN A 144 -0.41 -7.67 -5.95
C ASN A 144 0.92 -8.46 -6.02
N GLN A 145 1.23 -9.07 -7.17
CA GLN A 145 2.51 -9.76 -7.39
C GLN A 145 3.60 -8.84 -7.97
N ASP A 146 3.24 -7.63 -8.40
CA ASP A 146 4.21 -6.69 -8.95
C ASP A 146 5.16 -6.16 -7.86
N ARG A 147 6.45 -6.01 -8.19
CA ARG A 147 7.49 -5.51 -7.27
C ARG A 147 7.28 -4.06 -6.81
N HIS A 148 6.45 -3.31 -7.52
CA HIS A 148 6.03 -1.94 -7.22
C HIS A 148 4.54 -1.86 -6.87
N ALA A 149 3.88 -3.01 -6.60
CA ALA A 149 2.53 -3.03 -6.06
C ALA A 149 2.44 -2.15 -4.81
N PRO A 150 1.40 -1.29 -4.69
CA PRO A 150 1.30 -0.42 -3.53
C PRO A 150 1.22 -1.21 -2.22
N PHE A 151 1.77 -0.64 -1.15
CA PHE A 151 1.68 -1.29 0.15
C PHE A 151 0.23 -1.23 0.68
N PRO A 152 -0.39 -2.38 1.01
CA PRO A 152 -1.73 -2.39 1.62
C PRO A 152 -1.84 -1.55 2.89
N SER A 153 -0.76 -1.47 3.67
CA SER A 153 -0.66 -0.63 4.87
C SER A 153 -0.86 0.87 4.60
N LEU A 154 -0.45 1.39 3.43
CA LEU A 154 -0.70 2.79 3.05
C LEU A 154 -2.19 3.05 2.88
N PHE A 155 -2.91 2.07 2.34
CA PHE A 155 -4.36 2.15 2.20
C PHE A 155 -5.11 2.11 3.54
N VAL A 156 -4.57 1.42 4.55
CA VAL A 156 -5.11 1.49 5.93
C VAL A 156 -5.05 2.91 6.46
N ILE A 157 -3.93 3.61 6.27
CA ILE A 157 -3.77 5.00 6.71
C ILE A 157 -4.74 5.91 5.96
N HIS A 158 -4.84 5.76 4.63
CA HIS A 158 -5.78 6.53 3.81
C HIS A 158 -7.23 6.31 4.26
N GLU A 159 -7.61 5.06 4.53
CA GLU A 159 -8.96 4.75 4.99
C GLU A 159 -9.28 5.37 6.36
N ILE A 160 -8.36 5.34 7.33
CA ILE A 160 -8.57 5.97 8.63
C ILE A 160 -8.89 7.47 8.44
N ARG A 161 -8.27 8.13 7.47
CA ARG A 161 -8.55 9.53 7.15
C ARG A 161 -9.89 9.72 6.47
N VAL A 162 -10.26 8.85 5.53
CA VAL A 162 -11.59 8.87 4.90
C VAL A 162 -12.69 8.75 5.94
N ARG A 163 -12.51 7.85 6.91
CA ARG A 163 -13.43 7.69 8.05
C ARG A 163 -13.46 8.93 8.94
N GLY A 164 -12.30 9.53 9.22
CA GLY A 164 -12.21 10.78 9.97
C GLY A 164 -12.84 11.98 9.27
N PHE A 165 -12.79 12.03 7.92
CA PHE A 165 -13.43 13.06 7.11
C PHE A 165 -14.96 12.91 7.07
N HIS A 166 -15.45 11.69 7.24
CA HIS A 166 -16.87 11.33 7.23
C HIS A 166 -17.30 10.70 8.57
N PRO A 167 -17.27 11.45 9.70
CA PRO A 167 -17.43 10.89 11.05
C PRO A 167 -18.83 10.33 11.36
N PHE A 168 -19.82 10.65 10.52
CA PHE A 168 -21.21 10.20 10.70
C PHE A 168 -21.62 9.08 9.73
N GLN A 169 -20.73 8.66 8.84
CA GLN A 169 -20.98 7.49 7.99
C GLN A 169 -20.85 6.19 8.79
N PRO A 170 -21.57 5.11 8.42
CA PRO A 170 -21.45 3.82 9.08
C PRO A 170 -20.00 3.31 9.10
N ILE A 171 -19.57 2.80 10.26
CA ILE A 171 -18.22 2.23 10.45
C ILE A 171 -18.01 1.01 9.56
N SER A 172 -19.08 0.34 9.18
CA SER A 172 -19.06 -0.92 8.47
C SER A 172 -19.60 -0.70 7.06
N SER A 173 -18.75 -0.90 6.05
CA SER A 173 -19.17 -0.84 4.64
C SER A 173 -19.52 -2.24 4.16
N GLU A 174 -20.75 -2.41 3.68
CA GLU A 174 -21.23 -3.64 3.06
C GLU A 174 -20.69 -3.77 1.64
N VAL A 175 -20.06 -4.89 1.31
CA VAL A 175 -19.52 -5.15 -0.03
C VAL A 175 -19.96 -6.54 -0.51
N PRO A 176 -20.13 -6.74 -1.83
CA PRO A 176 -20.57 -8.03 -2.37
C PRO A 176 -19.55 -9.13 -2.13
N ASP A 177 -20.03 -10.33 -1.80
CA ASP A 177 -19.19 -11.51 -1.64
C ASP A 177 -18.36 -11.83 -2.90
N GLY A 178 -17.16 -12.38 -2.67
CA GLY A 178 -16.22 -12.75 -3.73
C GLY A 178 -15.47 -11.58 -4.38
N ASN A 179 -15.86 -10.33 -4.08
CA ASN A 179 -15.22 -9.10 -4.57
C ASN A 179 -14.90 -9.16 -6.08
N PRO A 180 -15.92 -9.15 -6.96
CA PRO A 180 -15.73 -9.30 -8.40
C PRO A 180 -14.84 -8.18 -8.94
N PHE A 181 -14.08 -8.47 -9.99
CA PHE A 181 -13.30 -7.44 -10.66
C PHE A 181 -14.18 -6.37 -11.30
N GLN A 182 -13.64 -5.17 -11.47
CA GLN A 182 -14.28 -4.09 -12.21
C GLN A 182 -14.69 -4.55 -13.61
N ASP A 183 -15.82 -4.05 -14.11
CA ASP A 183 -16.43 -4.53 -15.36
C ASP A 183 -15.47 -4.45 -16.55
N TRP A 184 -14.64 -3.40 -16.61
CA TRP A 184 -13.64 -3.22 -17.66
C TRP A 184 -12.51 -4.27 -17.61
N ILE A 185 -12.14 -4.76 -16.43
CA ILE A 185 -11.10 -5.78 -16.25
C ILE A 185 -11.59 -7.10 -16.82
N VAL A 186 -12.83 -7.48 -16.49
CA VAL A 186 -13.46 -8.71 -16.98
C VAL A 186 -13.72 -8.62 -18.48
N ALA A 187 -14.29 -7.49 -18.94
CA ALA A 187 -14.61 -7.30 -20.36
C ALA A 187 -13.37 -7.28 -21.26
N ASP A 188 -12.28 -6.67 -20.81
CA ASP A 188 -11.03 -6.60 -21.58
C ASP A 188 -10.15 -7.87 -21.38
N GLY A 189 -10.53 -8.80 -20.50
CA GLY A 189 -9.75 -10.02 -20.23
C GLY A 189 -8.41 -9.75 -19.55
N VAL A 190 -8.35 -8.75 -18.67
CA VAL A 190 -7.13 -8.32 -17.98
C VAL A 190 -6.74 -9.28 -16.86
N PHE A 191 -7.72 -9.75 -16.09
CA PHE A 191 -7.56 -10.77 -15.06
C PHE A 191 -8.61 -11.87 -15.22
N ASP A 192 -8.18 -13.13 -15.16
CA ASP A 192 -9.10 -14.27 -15.15
C ASP A 192 -9.62 -14.51 -13.72
N ASP A 193 -10.93 -14.35 -13.50
CA ASP A 193 -11.58 -14.69 -12.22
C ASP A 193 -11.44 -16.19 -11.87
N ILE A 194 -11.29 -17.04 -12.89
CA ILE A 194 -11.22 -18.51 -12.78
C ILE A 194 -9.84 -18.97 -12.27
N SER A 195 -8.77 -18.27 -12.62
CA SER A 195 -7.38 -18.74 -12.39
C SER A 195 -6.89 -18.50 -10.95
N ARG A 196 -7.46 -17.53 -10.23
CA ARG A 196 -7.07 -17.22 -8.83
C ARG A 196 -7.94 -17.96 -7.80
N SER A 197 -9.18 -18.29 -8.12
CA SER A 197 -10.08 -19.05 -7.23
C SER A 197 -9.57 -20.47 -6.95
N GLN A 198 -8.87 -21.10 -7.89
CA GLN A 198 -8.23 -22.40 -7.69
C GLN A 198 -7.03 -22.40 -6.72
N ARG A 199 -6.38 -21.25 -6.47
CA ARG A 199 -5.28 -21.14 -5.49
C ARG A 199 -5.78 -20.88 -4.06
N GLN A 200 -7.06 -20.56 -3.88
CA GLN A 200 -7.66 -20.21 -2.57
C GLN A 200 -7.76 -21.42 -1.62
N HIS A 201 -7.60 -22.65 -2.11
CA HIS A 201 -7.72 -23.84 -1.26
C HIS A 201 -6.47 -24.15 -0.40
N LEU A 202 -5.39 -23.35 -0.49
CA LEU A 202 -4.10 -23.63 0.15
C LEU A 202 -3.63 -22.59 1.20
N SER A 203 -4.38 -21.53 1.47
CA SER A 203 -4.01 -20.54 2.49
C SER A 203 -4.90 -20.69 3.72
N GLN A 204 -4.49 -21.56 4.65
CA GLN A 204 -5.13 -21.72 5.96
C GLN A 204 -4.76 -20.54 6.88
N PHE A 205 -5.52 -19.45 6.82
CA PHE A 205 -5.66 -18.56 7.96
C PHE A 205 -6.94 -18.95 8.72
N PRO A 206 -6.90 -19.13 10.05
CA PRO A 206 -8.08 -19.50 10.81
C PRO A 206 -9.03 -18.30 10.91
N HIS A 207 -10.16 -18.36 10.20
CA HIS A 207 -11.22 -17.37 10.31
C HIS A 207 -12.17 -17.68 11.47
N VAL A 208 -12.47 -16.64 12.26
CA VAL A 208 -13.69 -16.57 13.06
C VAL A 208 -14.81 -16.15 12.12
N ALA A 209 -15.60 -17.10 11.65
CA ALA A 209 -16.78 -16.81 10.84
C ALA A 209 -17.84 -16.10 11.69
N THR A 210 -18.03 -14.80 11.46
CA THR A 210 -19.26 -14.11 11.85
C THR A 210 -20.32 -14.43 10.81
N ASN A 211 -21.26 -15.28 11.21
CA ASN A 211 -22.42 -15.69 10.42
C ASN A 211 -23.18 -14.47 9.88
N SER A 212 -22.97 -14.17 8.60
CA SER A 212 -23.77 -13.24 7.81
C SER A 212 -24.33 -14.04 6.63
N GLY A 213 -25.61 -13.84 6.30
CA GLY A 213 -26.28 -14.58 5.23
C GLY A 213 -25.59 -14.47 3.86
N PRO A 214 -25.97 -15.30 2.88
CA PRO A 214 -25.26 -15.38 1.61
C PRO A 214 -25.42 -14.08 0.82
N GLY A 215 -24.31 -13.38 0.50
CA GLY A 215 -24.26 -12.36 -0.54
C GLY A 215 -23.52 -11.06 -0.20
N VAL A 216 -23.30 -10.74 1.08
CA VAL A 216 -22.71 -9.46 1.52
C VAL A 216 -21.80 -9.68 2.72
N HIS A 217 -20.56 -9.18 2.64
CA HIS A 217 -19.64 -9.13 3.77
C HIS A 217 -19.39 -7.69 4.20
N THR A 218 -19.10 -7.54 5.49
CA THR A 218 -18.85 -6.24 6.11
C THR A 218 -17.36 -5.97 6.21
N LEU A 219 -16.90 -4.84 5.68
CA LEU A 219 -15.53 -4.36 5.85
C LEU A 219 -15.39 -3.54 7.13
N GLU A 220 -15.12 -4.22 8.23
CA GLU A 220 -14.72 -3.58 9.49
C GLU A 220 -13.23 -3.18 9.45
N LEU A 221 -12.88 -2.12 10.18
CA LEU A 221 -11.50 -1.73 10.44
C LEU A 221 -11.21 -1.83 11.94
N ASN A 222 -10.81 -3.01 12.39
CA ASN A 222 -10.40 -3.27 13.76
C ASN A 222 -8.92 -3.73 13.82
N ALA A 223 -8.37 -3.87 15.02
CA ALA A 223 -6.96 -4.19 15.22
C ALA A 223 -6.54 -5.53 14.58
N ASN A 224 -7.42 -6.54 14.57
CA ASN A 224 -7.11 -7.84 13.97
C ASN A 224 -6.99 -7.72 12.45
N ILE A 225 -7.94 -7.04 11.81
CA ILE A 225 -7.90 -6.79 10.36
C ILE A 225 -6.67 -5.96 9.98
N ILE A 226 -6.30 -4.96 10.78
CA ILE A 226 -5.08 -4.18 10.55
C ILE A 226 -3.84 -5.09 10.62
N ASN A 227 -3.76 -5.95 11.63
CA ASN A 227 -2.65 -6.89 11.79
C ASN A 227 -2.57 -7.90 10.64
N GLU A 228 -3.71 -8.40 10.15
CA GLU A 228 -3.76 -9.28 8.97
C GLU A 228 -3.28 -8.57 7.70
N ILE A 229 -3.71 -7.32 7.47
CA ILE A 229 -3.23 -6.51 6.34
C ILE A 229 -1.74 -6.23 6.46
N LEU A 230 -1.22 -5.95 7.66
CA LEU A 230 0.21 -5.76 7.90
C LEU A 230 1.01 -7.04 7.63
N ALA A 231 0.54 -8.19 8.15
CA ALA A 231 1.17 -9.47 7.88
C ALA A 231 1.19 -9.80 6.38
N ALA A 232 0.08 -9.56 5.68
CA ALA A 232 0.01 -9.71 4.23
C ALA A 232 0.94 -8.74 3.51
N THR A 233 1.03 -7.49 3.96
CA THR A 233 1.95 -6.47 3.41
C THR A 233 3.39 -6.95 3.50
N HIS A 234 3.83 -7.46 4.66
CA HIS A 234 5.20 -7.96 4.85
C HIS A 234 5.52 -9.18 3.97
N ALA A 235 4.51 -9.98 3.62
CA ALA A 235 4.66 -11.14 2.75
C ALA A 235 4.70 -10.77 1.24
N MET A 236 4.31 -9.55 0.85
CA MET A 236 4.21 -9.18 -0.56
C MET A 236 5.57 -9.05 -1.25
N PRO A 237 5.66 -9.35 -2.57
CA PRO A 237 6.87 -9.14 -3.36
C PRO A 237 7.35 -7.68 -3.33
N SER A 238 6.43 -6.71 -3.27
CA SER A 238 6.77 -5.30 -3.21
C SER A 238 7.48 -4.90 -1.91
N TRP A 239 7.16 -5.53 -0.78
CA TRP A 239 7.89 -5.33 0.48
C TRP A 239 9.33 -5.78 0.35
N LYS A 240 9.54 -7.02 -0.11
CA LYS A 240 10.88 -7.58 -0.32
C LYS A 240 11.70 -6.72 -1.29
N ALA A 241 11.08 -6.30 -2.40
CA ALA A 241 11.74 -5.44 -3.37
C ALA A 241 12.15 -4.09 -2.77
N CYS A 242 11.32 -3.49 -1.90
CA CYS A 242 11.65 -2.23 -1.24
C CYS A 242 12.86 -2.36 -0.32
N VAL A 243 12.89 -3.42 0.50
CA VAL A 243 14.02 -3.73 1.39
C VAL A 243 15.31 -3.89 0.57
N VAL A 244 15.27 -4.69 -0.50
CA VAL A 244 16.44 -4.92 -1.38
C VAL A 244 16.90 -3.64 -2.08
N GLU A 245 15.97 -2.80 -2.55
CA GLU A 245 16.28 -1.54 -3.25
C GLU A 245 16.88 -0.47 -2.33
N GLY A 246 16.44 -0.41 -1.07
CA GLY A 246 16.93 0.56 -0.09
C GLY A 246 18.09 0.04 0.76
N THR A 247 18.49 -1.23 0.61
CA THR A 247 19.71 -1.77 1.22
C THR A 247 20.94 -1.11 0.59
N SER A 248 21.83 -0.55 1.42
CA SER A 248 23.14 -0.07 0.95
C SER A 248 24.03 -1.27 0.58
N TRP A 249 24.57 -1.21 -0.64
CA TRP A 249 25.51 -2.18 -1.20
C TRP A 249 26.98 -1.79 -1.00
N ASP A 250 27.26 -0.92 -0.03
CA ASP A 250 28.64 -0.56 0.31
C ASP A 250 29.32 -1.71 1.06
N GLY A 251 30.59 -1.97 0.72
CA GLY A 251 31.37 -3.06 1.28
C GLY A 251 31.98 -3.98 0.22
N THR A 252 32.58 -5.06 0.69
CA THR A 252 33.20 -6.09 -0.15
C THR A 252 32.16 -6.96 -0.85
N ALA A 253 32.55 -7.66 -1.91
CA ALA A 253 31.66 -8.56 -2.63
C ALA A 253 31.05 -9.64 -1.71
N ASN A 254 31.81 -10.15 -0.73
CA ASN A 254 31.32 -11.16 0.21
C ASN A 254 30.28 -10.57 1.18
N GLU A 255 30.53 -9.37 1.71
CA GLU A 255 29.57 -8.66 2.58
C GLU A 255 28.28 -8.36 1.81
N ASN A 256 28.37 -7.99 0.53
CA ASN A 256 27.21 -7.79 -0.33
C ASN A 256 26.47 -9.09 -0.62
N ILE A 257 27.17 -10.22 -0.84
CA ILE A 257 26.53 -11.54 -0.98
C ILE A 257 25.78 -11.91 0.31
N GLU A 258 26.37 -11.69 1.47
CA GLU A 258 25.73 -11.98 2.76
C GLU A 258 24.51 -11.08 3.02
N LYS A 259 24.62 -9.77 2.74
CA LYS A 259 23.49 -8.82 2.79
C LYS A 259 22.35 -9.26 1.85
N TYR A 260 22.69 -9.70 0.65
CA TYR A 260 21.70 -10.19 -0.31
C TYR A 260 21.01 -11.45 0.21
N ILE A 261 21.76 -12.47 0.65
CA ILE A 261 21.19 -13.72 1.21
C ILE A 261 20.29 -13.43 2.42
N SER A 262 20.71 -12.51 3.30
CA SER A 262 19.92 -12.10 4.47
C SER A 262 18.62 -11.38 4.09
N SER A 263 18.62 -10.55 3.05
CA SER A 263 17.43 -9.78 2.65
C SER A 263 16.40 -10.59 1.87
N ILE A 264 16.84 -11.65 1.16
CA ILE A 264 15.94 -12.56 0.43
C ILE A 264 15.39 -13.70 1.30
N GLY A 265 15.96 -13.93 2.49
CA GLY A 265 15.52 -14.97 3.43
C GLY A 265 15.77 -16.39 2.95
N VAL A 266 16.87 -16.65 2.24
CA VAL A 266 17.28 -18.02 1.92
C VAL A 266 17.91 -18.62 3.17
N ASP A 267 17.18 -19.49 3.85
CA ASP A 267 17.75 -20.32 4.91
C ASP A 267 18.93 -21.10 4.32
N LYS A 268 20.12 -20.89 4.88
CA LYS A 268 21.30 -21.72 4.64
C LYS A 268 21.07 -23.09 5.29
N SER A 269 20.13 -23.87 4.78
CA SER A 269 20.05 -25.30 5.01
C SER A 269 20.77 -25.98 3.85
N ALA A 270 21.85 -26.67 4.20
CA ALA A 270 22.87 -27.26 3.34
C ALA A 270 22.34 -28.17 2.23
#